data_AF-A0A4U9HRB2-F1
#
_entry.id   AF-A0A4U9HRB2-F1
#
_cell.length_a   1.000
_cell.length_b   1.000
_cell.length_c   1.000
_cell.angle_alpha   90.00
_cell.angle_beta   90.00
_cell.angle_gamma   90.00
#
_symmetry.space_group_name_H-M   'P 1'
#
loop_
_entity.id
_entity.type
_entity.pdbx_description
1 polymer ?
#
loop_
_entity_poly.entity_id
_entity_poly.type
_entity_poly.pdbx_seq_one_letter_code
_entity_poly.pdbx_strand_id
1 'polypeptide(L)'
;MGRRSGFEGFIRATGRAVAAAERERKRAERHQFAEARRIEREIKRDNAQRLREQKEADKLAKAMYLEERQDEVSDLNAELNETISALSTLLEHTLEFDDSIDFSALKKHPKFEDFKTPKHLLPDPEPEIKVVHAPAAWKTIFPWVKNRYYRELQQAEESFNKSKEDHSIKLLSQKVELDALVADYQARRTAYLEEIKSQHDEVDLFEQDYLNCDPDSVLAYCEMVLTRSEYPENGFPQAFRLAYLPDSKELFG
;
A
#
# COMPACT_ATOMS: atom_id res chain seq x y z
N MET A 1 -49.13 35.74 118.33
CA MET A 1 -47.78 35.48 117.77
C MET A 1 -47.98 34.58 116.56
N GLY A 2 -47.80 35.01 115.31
CA GLY A 2 -46.55 35.52 114.74
C GLY A 2 -45.81 34.34 114.11
N ARG A 3 -46.09 34.03 112.82
CA ARG A 3 -45.24 33.26 111.89
C ARG A 3 -45.99 32.94 110.57
N ARG A 4 -46.04 33.89 109.64
CA ARG A 4 -46.48 33.64 108.25
C ARG A 4 -45.63 34.35 107.16
N SER A 5 -44.45 34.90 107.49
CA SER A 5 -43.62 35.65 106.50
C SER A 5 -42.57 34.83 105.73
N GLY A 6 -42.31 33.57 106.11
CA GLY A 6 -41.38 32.69 105.37
C GLY A 6 -41.98 32.13 104.07
N PHE A 7 -43.31 32.03 104.01
CA PHE A 7 -44.01 31.45 102.87
C PHE A 7 -44.15 32.45 101.71
N GLU A 8 -44.46 33.73 101.98
CA GLU A 8 -44.59 34.74 100.93
C GLU A 8 -43.26 35.05 100.21
N GLY A 9 -42.13 35.05 100.92
CA GLY A 9 -40.80 35.26 100.34
C GLY A 9 -40.36 34.09 99.45
N PHE A 10 -40.62 32.85 99.89
CA PHE A 10 -40.40 31.63 99.10
C PHE A 10 -41.29 31.62 97.84
N ILE A 11 -42.58 31.96 97.96
CA ILE A 11 -43.53 32.01 96.83
C ILE A 11 -43.16 33.09 95.79
N ARG A 12 -42.62 34.24 96.21
CA ARG A 12 -42.10 35.25 95.26
C ARG A 12 -40.78 34.82 94.62
N ALA A 13 -39.88 34.17 95.36
CA ALA A 13 -38.60 33.69 94.82
C ALA A 13 -38.80 32.51 93.86
N THR A 14 -39.66 31.55 94.19
CA THR A 14 -40.06 30.44 93.30
C THR A 14 -40.85 30.97 92.12
N GLY A 15 -41.78 31.92 92.29
CA GLY A 15 -42.47 32.58 91.19
C GLY A 15 -41.53 33.32 90.23
N ARG A 16 -40.49 33.99 90.73
CA ARG A 16 -39.45 34.63 89.90
C ARG A 16 -38.54 33.62 89.22
N ALA A 17 -38.18 32.51 89.87
CA ALA A 17 -37.37 31.44 89.30
C ALA A 17 -38.12 30.66 88.22
N VAL A 18 -39.41 30.36 88.45
CA VAL A 18 -40.32 29.75 87.46
C VAL A 18 -40.52 30.70 86.29
N ALA A 19 -40.76 31.99 86.52
CA ALA A 19 -40.86 32.99 85.45
C ALA A 19 -39.52 33.21 84.71
N ALA A 20 -38.37 32.98 85.34
CA ALA A 20 -37.07 33.00 84.67
C ALA A 20 -36.87 31.76 83.79
N ALA A 21 -37.18 30.56 84.31
CA ALA A 21 -37.12 29.30 83.57
C ALA A 21 -38.09 29.24 82.38
N GLU A 22 -39.30 29.79 82.52
CA GLU A 22 -40.25 29.93 81.41
C GLU A 22 -39.73 30.89 80.32
N ARG A 23 -39.06 31.98 80.73
CA ARG A 23 -38.43 32.92 79.79
C ARG A 23 -37.25 32.29 79.06
N GLU A 24 -36.47 31.45 79.73
CA GLU A 24 -35.38 30.69 79.11
C GLU A 24 -35.90 29.63 78.13
N ARG A 25 -36.92 28.84 78.50
CA ARG A 25 -37.59 27.90 77.59
C ARG A 25 -38.14 28.61 76.35
N LYS A 26 -38.86 29.72 76.53
CA LYS A 26 -39.41 30.51 75.43
C LYS A 26 -38.32 31.15 74.56
N ARG A 27 -37.15 31.48 75.11
CA ARG A 27 -35.97 31.94 74.35
C ARG A 27 -35.33 30.80 73.55
N ALA A 28 -35.18 29.63 74.15
CA ALA A 28 -34.63 28.44 73.49
C ALA A 28 -35.54 27.98 72.33
N GLU A 29 -36.86 27.93 72.54
CA GLU A 29 -37.84 27.63 71.49
C GLU A 29 -37.79 28.66 70.35
N ARG A 30 -37.68 29.96 70.68
CA ARG A 30 -37.50 31.02 69.67
C ARG A 30 -36.18 30.87 68.91
N HIS A 31 -35.11 30.46 69.59
CA HIS A 31 -33.80 30.22 68.96
C HIS A 31 -33.87 29.03 68.00
N GLN A 32 -34.40 27.89 68.44
CA GLN A 32 -34.60 26.70 67.61
C GLN A 32 -35.50 26.99 66.40
N PHE A 33 -36.59 27.75 66.59
CA PHE A 33 -37.46 28.15 65.49
C PHE A 33 -36.78 29.14 64.53
N ALA A 34 -35.94 30.04 65.05
CA ALA A 34 -35.14 30.95 64.23
C ALA A 34 -34.08 30.19 63.43
N GLU A 35 -33.39 29.21 64.01
CA GLU A 35 -32.42 28.34 63.33
C GLU A 35 -33.09 27.48 62.26
N ALA A 36 -34.22 26.84 62.57
CA ALA A 36 -35.00 26.08 61.60
C ALA A 36 -35.41 26.93 60.40
N ARG A 37 -35.83 28.19 60.62
CA ARG A 37 -36.12 29.14 59.53
C ARG A 37 -34.89 29.57 58.74
N ARG A 38 -33.70 29.64 59.35
CA ARG A 38 -32.46 29.96 58.63
C ARG A 38 -32.08 28.82 57.70
N ILE A 39 -32.10 27.59 58.20
CA ILE A 39 -31.84 26.37 57.42
C ILE A 39 -32.85 26.23 56.27
N GLU A 40 -34.15 26.44 56.53
CA GLU A 40 -35.18 26.39 55.47
C GLU A 40 -34.94 27.44 54.36
N ARG A 41 -34.46 28.64 54.73
CA ARG A 41 -34.13 29.70 53.75
C ARG A 41 -32.88 29.36 52.96
N GLU A 42 -31.87 28.76 53.59
CA GLU A 42 -30.65 28.29 52.91
C GLU A 42 -31.00 27.19 51.91
N ILE A 43 -31.76 26.17 52.30
CA ILE A 43 -32.23 25.11 51.40
C ILE A 43 -33.03 25.68 50.22
N LYS A 44 -33.91 26.66 50.46
CA LYS A 44 -34.68 27.31 49.38
C LYS A 44 -33.78 28.11 48.43
N ARG A 45 -32.75 28.79 48.95
CA ARG A 45 -31.78 29.53 48.13
C ARG A 45 -30.94 28.58 47.29
N ASP A 46 -30.41 27.52 47.90
CA ASP A 46 -29.62 26.50 47.21
C ASP A 46 -30.44 25.81 46.12
N ASN A 47 -31.68 25.41 46.41
CA ASN A 47 -32.57 24.82 45.40
C ASN A 47 -32.89 25.79 44.26
N ALA A 48 -33.12 27.07 44.56
CA ALA A 48 -33.36 28.09 43.54
C ALA A 48 -32.10 28.34 42.69
N GLN A 49 -30.92 28.29 43.28
CA GLN A 49 -29.64 28.43 42.58
C GLN A 49 -29.39 27.22 41.67
N ARG A 50 -29.54 25.98 42.18
CA ARG A 50 -29.41 24.75 41.38
C ARG A 50 -30.38 24.72 40.20
N LEU A 51 -31.61 25.20 40.37
CA LEU A 51 -32.59 25.28 39.28
C LEU A 51 -32.18 26.31 38.22
N ARG A 52 -31.53 27.41 38.61
CA ARG A 52 -30.99 28.41 37.65
C ARG A 52 -29.81 27.82 36.89
N GLU A 53 -28.88 27.20 37.59
CA GLU A 53 -27.72 26.53 37.00
C GLU A 53 -28.15 25.43 36.03
N GLN A 54 -29.15 24.61 36.39
CA GLN A 54 -29.74 23.61 35.47
C GLN A 54 -30.34 24.25 34.24
N LYS A 55 -31.13 25.33 34.38
CA LYS A 55 -31.73 26.03 33.23
C LYS A 55 -30.68 26.68 32.34
N GLU A 56 -29.60 27.19 32.90
CA GLU A 56 -28.47 27.75 32.15
C GLU A 56 -27.71 26.65 31.42
N ALA A 57 -27.41 25.54 32.10
CA ALA A 57 -26.80 24.35 31.50
C ALA A 57 -27.65 23.78 30.36
N ASP A 58 -28.96 23.64 30.54
CA ASP A 58 -29.89 23.15 29.50
C ASP A 58 -29.93 24.08 28.28
N LYS A 59 -29.85 25.40 28.50
CA LYS A 59 -29.78 26.37 27.40
C LYS A 59 -28.47 26.28 26.65
N LEU A 60 -27.35 26.19 27.37
CA LEU A 60 -26.02 26.04 26.78
C LEU A 60 -25.93 24.73 25.99
N ALA A 61 -26.41 23.61 26.54
CA ALA A 61 -26.44 22.32 25.86
C ALA A 61 -27.27 22.38 24.55
N LYS A 62 -28.42 23.05 24.58
CA LYS A 62 -29.24 23.26 23.36
C LYS A 62 -28.55 24.15 22.32
N ALA A 63 -27.86 25.20 22.77
CA ALA A 63 -27.11 26.07 21.86
C ALA A 63 -25.95 25.32 21.21
N MET A 64 -25.17 24.56 21.99
CA MET A 64 -24.09 23.73 21.48
C MET A 64 -24.58 22.67 20.50
N TYR A 65 -25.72 22.01 20.79
CA TYR A 65 -26.31 21.03 19.86
C TYR A 65 -26.73 21.67 18.52
N LEU A 66 -27.29 22.88 18.55
CA LEU A 66 -27.66 23.59 17.32
C LEU A 66 -26.43 24.04 16.53
N GLU A 67 -25.37 24.47 17.21
CA GLU A 67 -24.08 24.84 16.61
C GLU A 67 -23.41 23.62 15.96
N GLU A 68 -23.27 22.51 16.69
CA GLU A 68 -22.75 21.24 16.18
C GLU A 68 -23.54 20.77 14.94
N ARG A 69 -24.88 20.89 14.98
CA ARG A 69 -25.70 20.51 13.83
C ARG A 69 -25.53 21.46 12.64
N GLN A 70 -25.26 22.74 12.88
CA GLN A 70 -25.00 23.71 11.84
C GLN A 70 -23.64 23.48 11.19
N ASP A 71 -22.63 23.11 11.99
CA ASP A 71 -21.30 22.75 11.53
C ASP A 71 -21.36 21.47 10.69
N GLU A 72 -22.06 20.43 11.16
CA GLU A 72 -22.27 19.19 10.38
C GLU A 72 -22.93 19.46 9.03
N VAL A 73 -23.95 20.32 8.99
CA VAL A 73 -24.60 20.73 7.74
C VAL A 73 -23.66 21.54 6.85
N SER A 74 -22.79 22.38 7.44
CA SER A 74 -21.79 23.15 6.70
C SER A 74 -20.78 22.22 6.03
N ASP A 75 -20.27 21.23 6.77
CA ASP A 75 -19.31 20.24 6.28
C ASP A 75 -19.91 19.39 5.15
N LEU A 76 -21.15 18.89 5.34
CA LEU A 76 -21.87 18.15 4.31
C LEU A 76 -22.13 18.99 3.06
N ASN A 77 -22.46 20.27 3.22
CA ASN A 77 -22.63 21.18 2.09
C ASN A 77 -21.30 21.47 1.37
N ALA A 78 -20.20 21.56 2.10
CA ALA A 78 -18.87 21.74 1.51
C ALA A 78 -18.49 20.51 0.67
N GLU A 79 -18.62 19.31 1.21
CA GLU A 79 -18.38 18.05 0.49
C GLU A 79 -19.29 17.93 -0.74
N LEU A 80 -20.57 18.31 -0.62
CA LEU A 80 -21.50 18.32 -1.74
C LEU A 80 -21.08 19.33 -2.82
N ASN A 81 -20.59 20.52 -2.44
CA ASN A 81 -20.12 21.51 -3.40
C ASN A 81 -18.84 21.05 -4.11
N GLU A 82 -17.92 20.39 -3.41
CA GLU A 82 -16.73 19.80 -4.00
C GLU A 82 -17.08 18.72 -5.02
N THR A 83 -18.02 17.82 -4.67
CA THR A 83 -18.48 16.78 -5.61
C THR A 83 -19.20 17.37 -6.82
N ILE A 84 -20.08 18.37 -6.64
CA ILE A 84 -20.72 19.08 -7.75
C ILE A 84 -19.67 19.75 -8.64
N SER A 85 -18.69 20.43 -8.05
CA SER A 85 -17.61 21.07 -8.80
C SER A 85 -16.85 20.04 -9.63
N ALA A 86 -16.39 18.95 -9.00
CA ALA A 86 -15.65 17.88 -9.67
C ALA A 86 -16.43 17.26 -10.83
N LEU A 87 -17.74 16.99 -10.65
CA LEU A 87 -18.59 16.45 -11.72
C LEU A 87 -18.84 17.48 -12.85
N SER A 88 -18.99 18.75 -12.51
CA SER A 88 -19.24 19.81 -13.50
C SER A 88 -18.03 20.12 -14.37
N THR A 89 -16.82 20.02 -13.79
CA THR A 89 -15.57 20.27 -14.51
C THR A 89 -14.94 19.01 -15.09
N LEU A 90 -15.52 17.82 -14.85
CA LEU A 90 -14.98 16.55 -15.32
C LEU A 90 -14.78 16.54 -16.84
N LEU A 91 -15.82 16.92 -17.59
CA LEU A 91 -15.75 16.97 -19.05
C LEU A 91 -14.71 17.98 -19.54
N GLU A 92 -14.61 19.15 -18.89
CA GLU A 92 -13.63 20.17 -19.23
C GLU A 92 -12.20 19.65 -19.00
N HIS A 93 -11.95 19.00 -17.87
CA HIS A 93 -10.66 18.39 -17.54
C HIS A 93 -10.29 17.30 -18.55
N THR A 94 -11.22 16.39 -18.87
CA THR A 94 -10.99 15.32 -19.86
C THR A 94 -10.86 15.81 -21.31
N LEU A 95 -11.31 17.03 -21.61
CA LEU A 95 -11.11 17.65 -22.93
C LEU A 95 -9.78 18.41 -23.03
N GLU A 96 -9.19 18.82 -21.90
CA GLU A 96 -7.87 19.45 -21.84
C GLU A 96 -6.75 18.42 -22.05
N PHE A 97 -6.94 17.21 -21.55
CA PHE A 97 -6.01 16.09 -21.73
C PHE A 97 -6.43 15.20 -22.90
N ASP A 98 -5.51 15.00 -23.85
CA ASP A 98 -5.70 14.02 -24.91
C ASP A 98 -5.51 12.60 -24.37
N ASP A 99 -6.62 11.99 -23.96
CA ASP A 99 -6.68 10.60 -23.47
C ASP A 99 -6.57 9.56 -24.60
N SER A 100 -6.30 9.99 -25.84
CA SER A 100 -6.12 9.05 -26.95
C SER A 100 -4.97 8.09 -26.70
N ILE A 101 -5.15 6.85 -27.17
CA ILE A 101 -4.16 5.80 -27.02
C ILE A 101 -3.50 5.60 -28.37
N ASP A 102 -2.20 5.86 -28.41
CA ASP A 102 -1.38 5.51 -29.56
C ASP A 102 -1.28 3.98 -29.69
N PHE A 103 -1.77 3.44 -30.81
CA PHE A 103 -1.67 2.01 -31.13
C PHE A 103 -0.22 1.52 -31.08
N SER A 104 0.74 2.37 -31.45
CA SER A 104 2.16 2.02 -31.40
C SER A 104 2.64 1.75 -29.97
N ALA A 105 2.03 2.38 -28.97
CA ALA A 105 2.34 2.17 -27.55
C ALA A 105 1.80 0.84 -27.01
N LEU A 106 0.85 0.20 -27.71
CA LEU A 106 0.34 -1.14 -27.37
C LEU A 106 1.29 -2.26 -27.82
N LYS A 107 2.24 -1.96 -28.71
CA LYS A 107 3.22 -2.94 -29.20
C LYS A 107 4.27 -3.25 -28.15
N LYS A 108 4.50 -4.54 -27.88
CA LYS A 108 5.55 -4.98 -26.95
C LYS A 108 6.95 -4.59 -27.47
N HIS A 109 7.79 -4.05 -26.61
CA HIS A 109 9.20 -3.83 -26.93
C HIS A 109 10.01 -5.11 -26.69
N PRO A 110 10.64 -5.70 -27.72
CA PRO A 110 11.38 -6.96 -27.59
C PRO A 110 12.61 -6.76 -26.69
N LYS A 111 12.70 -7.56 -25.63
CA LYS A 111 13.88 -7.69 -24.77
C LYS A 111 14.15 -9.16 -24.56
N PHE A 112 15.06 -9.71 -25.36
CA PHE A 112 15.51 -11.10 -25.24
C PHE A 112 16.97 -11.11 -24.77
N GLU A 113 17.31 -12.04 -23.88
CA GLU A 113 18.67 -12.13 -23.36
C GLU A 113 19.67 -12.56 -24.43
N ASP A 114 20.88 -12.01 -24.39
CA ASP A 114 21.96 -12.42 -25.28
C ASP A 114 22.51 -13.79 -24.86
N PHE A 115 22.87 -14.62 -25.85
CA PHE A 115 23.51 -15.90 -25.59
C PHE A 115 24.87 -15.71 -24.92
N LYS A 116 25.11 -16.45 -23.83
CA LYS A 116 26.39 -16.46 -23.11
C LYS A 116 26.95 -17.88 -23.11
N THR A 117 28.12 -18.05 -23.71
CA THR A 117 28.82 -19.34 -23.72
C THR A 117 29.25 -19.73 -22.30
N PRO A 118 28.85 -20.91 -21.81
CA PRO A 118 29.32 -21.44 -20.53
C PRO A 118 30.85 -21.61 -20.49
N LYS A 119 31.46 -21.31 -19.35
CA LYS A 119 32.94 -21.33 -19.20
C LYS A 119 33.56 -22.70 -19.48
N HIS A 120 32.86 -23.79 -19.20
CA HIS A 120 33.37 -25.16 -19.42
C HIS A 120 33.36 -25.60 -20.89
N LEU A 121 32.71 -24.82 -21.76
CA LEU A 121 32.65 -25.03 -23.22
C LEU A 121 33.60 -24.14 -24.00
N LEU A 122 34.42 -23.34 -23.31
CA LEU A 122 35.50 -22.61 -23.94
C LEU A 122 36.60 -23.60 -24.38
N PRO A 123 37.26 -23.35 -25.53
CA PRO A 123 38.30 -24.23 -26.04
C PRO A 123 39.49 -24.27 -25.07
N ASP A 124 39.89 -25.49 -24.69
CA ASP A 124 41.08 -25.72 -23.87
C ASP A 124 42.37 -25.61 -24.71
N PRO A 125 43.50 -25.20 -24.10
CA PRO A 125 44.80 -25.18 -24.78
C PRO A 125 45.18 -26.57 -25.30
N GLU A 126 45.87 -26.60 -26.45
CA GLU A 126 46.37 -27.85 -27.04
C GLU A 126 47.40 -28.53 -26.11
N PRO A 127 47.43 -29.88 -26.07
CA PRO A 127 48.45 -30.59 -25.32
C PRO A 127 49.84 -30.30 -25.90
N GLU A 128 50.84 -30.11 -25.03
CA GLU A 128 52.23 -29.88 -25.42
C GLU A 128 53.07 -31.16 -25.28
N ILE A 129 54.00 -31.37 -26.22
CA ILE A 129 54.96 -32.49 -26.14
C ILE A 129 55.99 -32.19 -25.05
N LYS A 130 56.18 -33.12 -24.11
CA LYS A 130 57.28 -33.03 -23.13
C LYS A 130 58.61 -33.18 -23.85
N VAL A 131 59.43 -32.13 -23.82
CA VAL A 131 60.78 -32.15 -24.40
C VAL A 131 61.70 -33.03 -23.54
N VAL A 132 62.16 -34.16 -24.10
CA VAL A 132 63.15 -35.03 -23.48
C VAL A 132 64.54 -34.65 -23.98
N HIS A 133 65.42 -34.21 -23.09
CA HIS A 133 66.78 -33.79 -23.46
C HIS A 133 67.68 -35.01 -23.74
N ALA A 134 68.40 -34.97 -24.87
CA ALA A 134 69.35 -36.01 -25.22
C ALA A 134 70.52 -36.06 -24.21
N PRO A 135 70.92 -37.25 -23.74
CA PRO A 135 72.10 -37.40 -22.90
C PRO A 135 73.37 -37.02 -23.68
N ALA A 136 74.35 -36.44 -22.99
CA ALA A 136 75.64 -36.08 -23.59
C ALA A 136 76.31 -37.30 -24.27
N ALA A 137 76.95 -37.09 -25.43
CA ALA A 137 77.46 -38.15 -26.32
C ALA A 137 78.46 -39.15 -25.68
N TRP A 138 79.10 -38.79 -24.57
CA TRP A 138 79.98 -39.69 -23.81
C TRP A 138 79.21 -40.62 -22.84
N LYS A 139 77.97 -40.27 -22.48
CA LYS A 139 77.10 -41.08 -21.60
C LYS A 139 76.31 -42.15 -22.35
N THR A 140 76.21 -42.05 -23.69
CA THR A 140 75.46 -42.98 -24.55
C THR A 140 76.21 -44.28 -24.87
N ILE A 141 77.49 -44.36 -24.47
CA ILE A 141 78.32 -45.57 -24.54
C ILE A 141 77.78 -46.66 -23.60
N PHE A 142 77.09 -46.27 -22.53
CA PHE A 142 76.47 -47.19 -21.58
C PHE A 142 75.08 -47.62 -22.06
N PRO A 143 74.84 -48.93 -22.31
CA PRO A 143 73.57 -49.42 -22.85
C PRO A 143 72.35 -49.07 -22.00
N TRP A 144 72.49 -48.99 -20.67
CA TRP A 144 71.37 -48.66 -19.77
C TRP A 144 70.93 -47.19 -19.88
N VAL A 145 71.86 -46.25 -20.14
CA VAL A 145 71.54 -44.81 -20.31
C VAL A 145 70.79 -44.61 -21.62
N LYS A 146 71.27 -45.27 -22.69
CA LYS A 146 70.63 -45.28 -24.00
C LYS A 146 69.21 -45.86 -23.92
N ASN A 147 69.05 -47.03 -23.29
CA ASN A 147 67.73 -47.68 -23.13
C ASN A 147 66.76 -46.86 -22.27
N ARG A 148 67.25 -46.19 -21.22
CA ARG A 148 66.43 -45.29 -20.39
C ARG A 148 65.94 -44.08 -21.18
N TYR A 149 66.82 -43.43 -21.93
CA TYR A 149 66.46 -42.29 -22.78
C TYR A 149 65.41 -42.67 -23.84
N TYR A 150 65.59 -43.79 -24.55
CA TYR A 150 64.57 -44.26 -25.51
C TYR A 150 63.24 -44.60 -24.83
N ARG A 151 63.28 -45.18 -23.64
CA ARG A 151 62.06 -45.46 -22.86
C ARG A 151 61.36 -44.18 -22.41
N GLU A 152 62.09 -43.17 -21.96
CA GLU A 152 61.54 -41.86 -21.59
C GLU A 152 60.97 -41.12 -22.80
N LEU A 153 61.62 -41.22 -23.97
CA LEU A 153 61.14 -40.66 -25.23
C LEU A 153 59.87 -41.35 -25.71
N GLN A 154 59.84 -42.69 -25.69
CA GLN A 154 58.65 -43.48 -26.04
C GLN A 154 57.48 -43.17 -25.10
N GLN A 155 57.72 -43.07 -23.79
CA GLN A 155 56.68 -42.68 -22.82
C GLN A 155 56.17 -41.26 -23.03
N ALA A 156 57.05 -40.31 -23.38
CA ALA A 156 56.66 -38.94 -23.70
C ALA A 156 55.78 -38.90 -24.95
N GLU A 157 56.11 -39.66 -25.99
CA GLU A 157 55.32 -39.77 -27.21
C GLU A 157 53.97 -40.47 -26.98
N GLU A 158 53.95 -41.60 -26.27
CA GLU A 158 52.71 -42.32 -25.92
C GLU A 158 51.77 -41.47 -25.06
N SER A 159 52.31 -40.77 -24.05
CA SER A 159 51.51 -39.88 -23.22
C SER A 159 50.98 -38.67 -23.98
N PHE A 160 51.77 -38.10 -24.89
CA PHE A 160 51.33 -37.01 -25.76
C PHE A 160 50.23 -37.46 -26.72
N ASN A 161 50.40 -38.60 -27.40
CA ASN A 161 49.40 -39.14 -28.33
C ASN A 161 48.08 -39.41 -27.59
N LYS A 162 48.14 -40.00 -26.39
CA LYS A 162 46.95 -40.20 -25.56
C LYS A 162 46.29 -38.86 -25.17
N SER A 163 47.07 -37.88 -24.70
CA SER A 163 46.52 -36.55 -24.37
C SER A 163 45.91 -35.83 -25.57
N LYS A 164 46.46 -36.04 -26.78
CA LYS A 164 45.92 -35.52 -28.04
C LYS A 164 44.60 -36.19 -28.40
N GLU A 165 44.50 -37.51 -28.26
CA GLU A 165 43.25 -38.25 -28.44
C GLU A 165 42.18 -37.79 -27.45
N ASP A 166 42.51 -37.75 -26.15
CA ASP A 166 41.59 -37.30 -25.09
C ASP A 166 41.12 -35.85 -25.32
N HIS A 167 42.04 -34.95 -25.72
CA HIS A 167 41.72 -33.57 -26.07
C HIS A 167 40.80 -33.49 -27.29
N SER A 168 41.06 -34.28 -28.34
CA SER A 168 40.20 -34.31 -29.53
C SER A 168 38.79 -34.79 -29.22
N ILE A 169 38.64 -35.83 -28.38
CA ILE A 169 37.33 -36.34 -27.93
C ILE A 169 36.61 -35.27 -27.11
N LYS A 170 37.33 -34.60 -26.20
CA LYS A 170 36.78 -33.52 -25.38
C LYS A 170 36.29 -32.36 -26.24
N LEU A 171 37.10 -31.88 -27.19
CA LEU A 171 36.71 -30.81 -28.11
C LEU A 171 35.46 -31.18 -28.92
N LEU A 172 35.37 -32.43 -29.39
CA LEU A 172 34.18 -32.91 -30.10
C LEU A 172 32.94 -32.89 -29.19
N SER A 173 33.06 -33.36 -27.94
CA SER A 173 31.94 -33.33 -26.98
C SER A 173 31.51 -31.90 -26.63
N GLN A 174 32.47 -30.99 -26.39
CA GLN A 174 32.20 -29.57 -26.12
C GLN A 174 31.50 -28.91 -27.31
N LYS A 175 31.93 -29.22 -28.53
CA LYS A 175 31.31 -28.70 -29.75
C LYS A 175 29.86 -29.17 -29.87
N VAL A 176 29.59 -30.47 -29.67
CA VAL A 176 28.22 -31.01 -29.73
C VAL A 176 27.31 -30.35 -28.68
N GLU A 177 27.79 -30.17 -27.45
CA GLU A 177 27.04 -29.50 -26.38
C GLU A 177 26.79 -28.02 -26.71
N LEU A 178 27.81 -27.32 -27.21
CA LEU A 178 27.69 -25.92 -27.61
C LEU A 178 26.70 -25.75 -28.77
N ASP A 179 26.79 -26.60 -29.80
CA ASP A 179 25.88 -26.59 -30.95
C ASP A 179 24.43 -26.83 -30.50
N ALA A 180 24.21 -27.73 -29.53
CA ALA A 180 22.89 -27.98 -28.94
C ALA A 180 22.36 -26.77 -28.15
N LEU A 181 23.20 -26.12 -27.34
CA LEU A 181 22.82 -24.91 -26.60
C LEU A 181 22.52 -23.72 -27.50
N VAL A 182 23.29 -23.56 -28.57
CA VAL A 182 23.06 -22.52 -29.59
C VAL A 182 21.75 -22.80 -30.33
N ALA A 183 21.48 -24.06 -30.70
CA ALA A 183 20.23 -24.44 -31.35
C ALA A 183 19.01 -24.18 -30.45
N ASP A 184 19.08 -24.54 -29.17
CA ASP A 184 18.00 -24.27 -28.20
C ASP A 184 17.79 -22.76 -27.99
N TYR A 185 18.88 -21.98 -27.84
CA TYR A 185 18.81 -20.53 -27.75
C TYR A 185 18.15 -19.92 -28.99
N GLN A 186 18.56 -20.36 -30.19
CA GLN A 186 17.98 -19.89 -31.43
C GLN A 186 16.49 -20.23 -31.53
N ALA A 187 16.09 -21.45 -31.19
CA ALA A 187 14.69 -21.86 -31.18
C ALA A 187 13.82 -21.02 -30.23
N ARG A 188 14.32 -20.77 -29.01
CA ARG A 188 13.63 -19.90 -28.04
C ARG A 188 13.57 -18.46 -28.52
N ARG A 189 14.64 -17.95 -29.10
CA ARG A 189 14.70 -16.59 -29.64
C ARG A 189 13.73 -16.43 -30.82
N THR A 190 13.68 -17.38 -31.74
CA THR A 190 12.76 -17.33 -32.89
C THR A 190 11.32 -17.40 -32.44
N ALA A 191 10.99 -18.31 -31.52
CA ALA A 191 9.63 -18.42 -30.98
C ALA A 191 9.18 -17.13 -30.28
N TYR A 192 10.06 -16.52 -29.47
CA TYR A 192 9.79 -15.25 -28.81
C TYR A 192 9.57 -14.10 -29.81
N LEU A 193 10.41 -14.00 -30.84
CA LEU A 193 10.26 -12.98 -31.87
C LEU A 193 8.99 -13.18 -32.72
N GLU A 194 8.60 -14.43 -32.95
CA GLU A 194 7.35 -14.77 -33.65
C GLU A 194 6.11 -14.42 -32.81
N GLU A 195 6.15 -14.67 -31.49
CA GLU A 195 5.08 -14.23 -30.58
C GLU A 195 4.94 -12.70 -30.56
N ILE A 196 6.06 -11.96 -30.49
CA ILE A 196 6.04 -10.50 -30.56
C ILE A 196 5.49 -10.03 -31.90
N LYS A 197 5.91 -10.66 -32.99
CA LYS A 197 5.40 -10.33 -34.31
C LYS A 197 3.89 -10.57 -34.39
N SER A 198 3.40 -11.71 -33.91
CA SER A 198 1.96 -12.00 -33.87
C SER A 198 1.19 -10.92 -33.09
N GLN A 199 1.72 -10.50 -31.94
CA GLN A 199 1.10 -9.43 -31.15
C GLN A 199 1.15 -8.08 -31.86
N HIS A 200 2.23 -7.77 -32.60
CA HIS A 200 2.32 -6.55 -33.40
C HIS A 200 1.31 -6.58 -34.56
N ASP A 201 1.22 -7.71 -35.26
CA ASP A 201 0.29 -7.93 -36.36
C ASP A 201 -1.17 -7.82 -35.86
N GLU A 202 -1.48 -8.30 -34.66
CA GLU A 202 -2.79 -8.13 -33.99
C GLU A 202 -3.10 -6.65 -33.69
N VAL A 203 -2.13 -5.88 -33.20
CA VAL A 203 -2.30 -4.45 -32.95
C VAL A 203 -2.49 -3.68 -34.25
N ASP A 204 -1.74 -4.04 -35.30
CA ASP A 204 -1.86 -3.42 -36.62
C ASP A 204 -3.22 -3.72 -37.27
N LEU A 205 -3.73 -4.95 -37.12
CA LEU A 205 -5.07 -5.31 -37.56
C LEU A 205 -6.14 -4.52 -36.80
N PHE A 206 -6.00 -4.42 -35.47
CA PHE A 206 -6.91 -3.63 -34.64
C PHE A 206 -6.93 -2.15 -35.03
N GLU A 207 -5.76 -1.54 -35.27
CA GLU A 207 -5.65 -0.17 -35.79
C GLU A 207 -6.36 -0.03 -37.15
N GLN A 208 -6.11 -0.97 -38.07
CA GLN A 208 -6.74 -0.96 -39.39
C GLN A 208 -8.27 -1.07 -39.30
N ASP A 209 -8.78 -2.00 -38.49
CA ASP A 209 -10.22 -2.22 -38.31
C ASP A 209 -10.88 -1.01 -37.65
N TYR A 210 -10.23 -0.40 -36.65
CA TYR A 210 -10.66 0.86 -36.05
C TYR A 210 -10.76 1.98 -37.08
N LEU A 211 -9.72 2.18 -37.91
CA LEU A 211 -9.71 3.20 -38.98
C LEU A 211 -10.77 2.94 -40.05
N ASN A 212 -11.10 1.67 -40.31
CA ASN A 212 -12.18 1.26 -41.20
C ASN A 212 -13.58 1.37 -40.56
N CYS A 213 -13.67 1.87 -39.32
CA CYS A 213 -14.91 2.01 -38.57
C CYS A 213 -15.63 0.68 -38.32
N ASP A 214 -14.87 -0.41 -38.15
CA ASP A 214 -15.41 -1.69 -37.72
C ASP A 214 -16.06 -1.54 -36.33
N PRO A 215 -17.32 -1.99 -36.12
CA PRO A 215 -18.03 -1.74 -34.87
C PRO A 215 -17.36 -2.28 -33.62
N ASP A 216 -16.85 -3.50 -33.67
CA ASP A 216 -16.23 -4.14 -32.51
C ASP A 216 -14.92 -3.42 -32.15
N SER A 217 -14.15 -3.02 -33.17
CA SER A 217 -12.89 -2.31 -32.98
C SER A 217 -13.07 -0.88 -32.43
N VAL A 218 -14.09 -0.17 -32.91
CA VAL A 218 -14.46 1.16 -32.37
C VAL A 218 -14.88 1.06 -30.92
N LEU A 219 -15.74 0.10 -30.58
CA LEU A 219 -16.19 -0.12 -29.20
C LEU A 219 -15.03 -0.46 -28.27
N ALA A 220 -14.16 -1.39 -28.68
CA ALA A 220 -13.00 -1.78 -27.89
C ALA A 220 -12.01 -0.63 -27.66
N TYR A 221 -11.74 0.20 -28.69
CA TYR A 221 -10.88 1.38 -28.54
C TYR A 221 -11.49 2.40 -27.58
N CYS A 222 -12.78 2.72 -27.74
CA CYS A 222 -13.47 3.67 -26.86
C CYS A 222 -13.53 3.17 -25.41
N GLU A 223 -13.77 1.87 -25.19
CA GLU A 223 -13.72 1.28 -23.86
C GLU A 223 -12.32 1.38 -23.24
N MET A 224 -11.27 1.14 -24.02
CA MET A 224 -9.88 1.24 -23.56
C MET A 224 -9.51 2.67 -23.16
N VAL A 225 -9.92 3.68 -23.95
CA VAL A 225 -9.74 5.10 -23.63
C VAL A 225 -10.49 5.45 -22.35
N LEU A 226 -11.79 5.15 -22.28
CA LEU A 226 -12.61 5.43 -21.09
C LEU A 226 -12.11 4.71 -19.83
N THR A 227 -11.51 3.53 -19.95
CA THR A 227 -10.95 2.83 -18.78
C THR A 227 -9.67 3.49 -18.26
N ARG A 228 -8.92 4.17 -19.14
CA ARG A 228 -7.66 4.84 -18.80
C ARG A 228 -7.87 6.28 -18.33
N SER A 229 -8.94 6.94 -18.76
CA SER A 229 -9.28 8.31 -18.39
C SER A 229 -9.40 8.51 -16.88
N GLU A 230 -9.19 9.76 -16.45
CA GLU A 230 -9.29 10.14 -15.04
C GLU A 230 -10.73 10.48 -14.64
N TYR A 231 -11.16 9.95 -13.49
CA TYR A 231 -12.50 10.18 -12.93
C TYR A 231 -12.42 10.55 -11.45
N PRO A 232 -13.45 11.24 -10.90
CA PRO A 232 -13.51 11.53 -9.48
C PRO A 232 -13.50 10.24 -8.64
N GLU A 233 -12.69 10.20 -7.58
CA GLU A 233 -12.49 8.99 -6.77
C GLU A 233 -13.77 8.52 -6.06
N ASN A 234 -14.66 9.46 -5.70
CA ASN A 234 -15.86 9.19 -4.91
C ASN A 234 -17.13 9.39 -5.74
N GLY A 235 -17.96 8.35 -5.80
CA GLY A 235 -19.34 8.44 -6.29
C GLY A 235 -19.52 8.39 -7.82
N PHE A 236 -18.45 8.26 -8.61
CA PHE A 236 -18.56 8.13 -10.07
C PHE A 236 -18.37 6.67 -10.53
N PRO A 237 -19.41 6.02 -11.08
CA PRO A 237 -19.28 4.64 -11.56
C PRO A 237 -18.54 4.57 -12.90
N GLN A 238 -17.47 3.78 -12.97
CA GLN A 238 -16.75 3.48 -14.21
C GLN A 238 -17.33 2.23 -14.88
N ALA A 239 -18.60 2.28 -15.25
CA ALA A 239 -19.30 1.20 -15.95
C ALA A 239 -19.91 1.74 -17.24
N PHE A 240 -19.30 1.40 -18.38
CA PHE A 240 -19.67 1.94 -19.68
C PHE A 240 -20.57 0.96 -20.44
N ARG A 241 -21.62 1.47 -21.10
CA ARG A 241 -22.47 0.68 -21.99
C ARG A 241 -22.47 1.31 -23.37
N LEU A 242 -21.48 0.90 -24.15
CA LEU A 242 -21.25 1.48 -25.46
C LEU A 242 -22.04 0.74 -26.55
N ALA A 243 -22.55 1.50 -27.51
CA ALA A 243 -23.10 1.00 -28.76
C ALA A 243 -22.67 1.88 -29.93
N TYR A 244 -22.33 1.30 -31.06
CA TYR A 244 -21.83 2.02 -32.22
C TYR A 244 -22.70 1.73 -33.46
N LEU A 245 -23.13 2.79 -34.15
CA LEU A 245 -23.84 2.72 -35.43
C LEU A 245 -22.87 3.08 -36.57
N PRO A 246 -22.43 2.10 -37.38
CA PRO A 246 -21.43 2.35 -38.44
C PRO A 246 -21.94 3.27 -39.56
N ASP A 247 -23.24 3.22 -39.88
CA ASP A 247 -23.84 4.01 -40.97
C ASP A 247 -23.83 5.51 -40.68
N SER A 248 -24.12 5.90 -39.43
CA SER A 248 -24.11 7.30 -38.97
C SER A 248 -22.80 7.71 -38.29
N LYS A 249 -21.91 6.75 -38.00
CA LYS A 249 -20.70 6.92 -37.18
C LYS A 249 -21.01 7.52 -35.81
N GLU A 250 -22.11 7.08 -35.21
CA GLU A 250 -22.57 7.54 -33.91
C GLU A 250 -22.21 6.53 -32.82
N LEU A 251 -21.67 7.04 -31.70
CA LEU A 251 -21.40 6.28 -30.49
C LEU A 251 -22.43 6.68 -29.41
N PHE A 252 -23.06 5.68 -28.80
CA PHE A 252 -23.98 5.83 -27.67
C PHE A 252 -23.32 5.24 -26.44
N GLY A 253 -23.48 5.88 -25.27
CA GLY A 253 -22.86 5.50 -24.00
C GLY A 253 -23.75 5.84 -22.81
#